data_AF-A0A8T3W766-F1
#
_entry.id   AF-A0A8T3W766-F1
#
_cell.length_a   1.000
_cell.length_b   1.000
_cell.length_c   1.000
_cell.angle_alpha   90.00
_cell.angle_beta   90.00
_cell.angle_gamma   90.00
#
_symmetry.space_group_name_H-M   'P 1'
#
loop_
_entity.id
_entity.type
_entity.pdbx_description
1 polymer ?
#
loop_
_entity_poly.entity_id
_entity_poly.type
_entity_poly.pdbx_seq_one_letter_code
_entity_poly.pdbx_strand_id
1 'polypeptide(L)'
;MSNVKKGVVFLLLVLVLGVFWYGINQFNSTGKVTFDLDSSYVEGQPLDGKLKLSLNEGEFVPASSKVMVENNGNKYEYILSDLLSDPSEGAYYVEGTSISGSGQGYGGSSSSDFVLKILSPSSSSGSSSSSSSAEPSTSTQTTETATDVSTESNQTETTKEEITEEKEAIETSSETKEEKKENKEEKKEDKKSEESGSVMTGNVISYVFSRMTGKVSMNVQNEVKGKVSSGEEFVYELEDGESAEISEGDVNLKVENGKAIVTKSDNSKDLIIDLSKLSVPVEKGDLKISLVYNEQEITSLTTTLEGNVEENITVIAELTEEERSVLASEFGNLSVDVTDAKKTKNGVTVRFEIGEYWVEHSYHEMTDEELRSKVEKDAKIFLKDIANTLLKEEKIKVNVDGIVGSYAVS
;
A
#
# COMPACT_ATOMS: atom_id res chain seq x y z
N MET A 1 -24.34 -30.34 -52.00
CA MET A 1 -23.16 -30.33 -51.09
C MET A 1 -22.82 -28.96 -50.50
N SER A 2 -23.34 -27.82 -50.98
CA SER A 2 -23.00 -26.49 -50.42
C SER A 2 -23.63 -26.21 -49.04
N ASN A 3 -24.84 -26.69 -48.79
CA ASN A 3 -25.56 -26.37 -47.54
C ASN A 3 -25.02 -27.13 -46.31
N VAL A 4 -24.55 -28.38 -46.49
CA VAL A 4 -23.94 -29.16 -45.41
C VAL A 4 -22.62 -28.53 -44.95
N LYS A 5 -21.77 -28.08 -45.89
CA LYS A 5 -20.52 -27.39 -45.55
C LYS A 5 -20.75 -26.08 -44.79
N LYS A 6 -21.78 -25.30 -45.17
CA LYS A 6 -22.17 -24.08 -44.46
C LYS A 6 -22.64 -24.35 -43.03
N GLY A 7 -23.41 -25.43 -42.83
CA GLY A 7 -23.87 -25.83 -41.49
C GLY A 7 -22.72 -26.21 -40.55
N VAL A 8 -21.73 -26.96 -41.04
CA VAL A 8 -20.56 -27.37 -40.24
C VAL A 8 -19.69 -26.16 -39.87
N VAL A 9 -19.49 -25.21 -40.80
CA VAL A 9 -18.72 -23.98 -40.52
C VAL A 9 -19.44 -23.11 -39.47
N PHE A 10 -20.77 -22.99 -39.57
CA PHE A 10 -21.56 -22.24 -38.58
C PHE A 10 -21.48 -22.87 -37.18
N LEU A 11 -21.57 -24.20 -37.08
CA LEU A 11 -21.47 -24.91 -35.81
C LEU A 11 -20.08 -24.75 -35.16
N LEU A 12 -19.01 -24.80 -35.95
CA LEU A 12 -17.65 -24.52 -35.46
C LEU A 12 -17.51 -23.08 -34.96
N LEU A 13 -18.08 -22.10 -35.67
CA LEU A 13 -18.04 -20.70 -35.26
C LEU A 13 -18.79 -20.47 -33.93
N VAL A 14 -19.96 -21.10 -33.75
CA VAL A 14 -20.70 -21.04 -32.48
C VAL A 14 -19.91 -21.71 -31.36
N LEU A 15 -19.22 -22.82 -31.62
CA LEU A 15 -18.39 -23.49 -30.62
C LEU A 15 -17.19 -22.62 -30.21
N VAL A 16 -16.50 -21.99 -31.16
CA VAL A 16 -15.40 -21.05 -30.88
C VAL A 16 -15.91 -19.84 -30.08
N LEU A 17 -17.06 -19.27 -30.45
CA LEU A 17 -17.66 -18.18 -29.68
C LEU A 17 -18.10 -18.62 -28.29
N GLY A 18 -18.59 -19.85 -28.12
CA GLY A 18 -18.95 -20.42 -26.83
C GLY A 18 -17.74 -20.61 -25.92
N VAL A 19 -16.63 -21.13 -26.45
CA VAL A 19 -15.36 -21.27 -25.71
C VAL A 19 -14.79 -19.89 -25.37
N PHE A 20 -14.85 -18.94 -26.30
CA PHE A 20 -14.39 -17.56 -26.08
C PHE A 20 -15.22 -16.84 -25.00
N TRP A 21 -16.55 -16.98 -25.04
CA TRP A 21 -17.45 -16.41 -24.02
C TRP A 21 -17.25 -17.06 -22.65
N TYR A 22 -17.06 -18.38 -22.62
CA TYR A 22 -16.74 -19.10 -21.39
C TYR A 22 -15.38 -18.67 -20.80
N GLY A 23 -14.38 -18.44 -21.66
CA GLY A 23 -13.06 -17.96 -21.25
C GLY A 23 -13.10 -16.54 -20.68
N ILE A 24 -13.84 -15.61 -21.29
CA ILE A 24 -13.94 -14.22 -20.80
C ILE A 24 -14.59 -14.16 -19.41
N ASN A 25 -15.59 -14.99 -19.15
CA ASN A 25 -16.28 -14.99 -17.85
C ASN A 25 -15.48 -15.59 -16.69
N GLN A 26 -14.37 -16.29 -16.96
CA GLN A 26 -13.47 -16.80 -15.92
C GLN A 26 -12.47 -15.75 -15.43
N PHE A 27 -12.31 -14.62 -16.13
CA PHE A 27 -11.44 -13.51 -15.72
C PHE A 27 -12.20 -12.44 -14.92
N ASN A 28 -13.09 -12.87 -14.01
CA ASN A 28 -13.56 -11.96 -12.97
C ASN A 28 -12.40 -11.77 -11.98
N SER A 29 -11.56 -10.77 -12.24
CA SER A 29 -10.59 -10.26 -11.27
C SER A 29 -11.39 -9.85 -10.04
N THR A 30 -11.40 -10.73 -9.06
CA THR A 30 -12.21 -10.70 -7.85
C THR A 30 -11.27 -10.23 -6.74
N GLY A 31 -11.72 -9.24 -5.97
CA GLY A 31 -10.85 -8.33 -5.25
C GLY A 31 -10.37 -7.18 -6.13
N LYS A 32 -10.84 -5.95 -5.88
CA LYS A 32 -10.21 -4.74 -6.42
C LYS A 32 -8.96 -4.47 -5.60
N VAL A 33 -7.94 -5.28 -5.83
CA VAL A 33 -6.58 -4.88 -5.50
C VAL A 33 -6.25 -3.72 -6.42
N THR A 34 -6.50 -2.50 -5.96
CA THR A 34 -5.96 -1.31 -6.63
C THR A 34 -4.49 -1.27 -6.30
N PHE A 35 -3.70 -1.79 -7.22
CA PHE A 35 -2.26 -1.69 -7.18
C PHE A 35 -1.89 -0.27 -7.61
N ASP A 36 -1.48 0.54 -6.66
CA ASP A 36 -0.91 1.85 -6.92
C ASP A 36 0.61 1.73 -6.78
N LEU A 37 1.33 2.10 -7.85
CA LEU A 37 2.79 2.10 -7.90
C LEU A 37 3.25 3.55 -7.99
N ASP A 38 3.67 4.10 -6.85
CA ASP A 38 4.37 5.38 -6.80
C ASP A 38 5.87 5.10 -6.84
N SER A 39 6.43 4.93 -8.05
CA SER A 39 7.84 4.63 -8.25
C SER A 39 8.53 5.70 -9.10
N SER A 40 9.60 6.30 -8.57
CA SER A 40 10.64 6.92 -9.38
C SER A 40 11.67 5.83 -9.72
N TYR A 41 12.14 5.80 -10.97
CA TYR A 41 13.02 4.74 -11.44
C TYR A 41 14.18 5.30 -12.26
N VAL A 42 15.39 4.84 -11.91
CA VAL A 42 16.63 5.06 -12.64
C VAL A 42 17.15 3.68 -13.08
N GLU A 43 17.51 3.55 -14.36
CA GLU A 43 17.94 2.29 -14.93
C GLU A 43 19.12 1.65 -14.19
N GLY A 44 18.96 0.38 -13.81
CA GLY A 44 19.93 -0.38 -13.04
C GLY A 44 19.94 -0.10 -11.53
N GLN A 45 19.12 0.83 -11.02
CA GLN A 45 18.94 1.01 -9.58
C GLN A 45 17.86 0.07 -9.03
N PRO A 46 17.90 -0.24 -7.71
CA PRO A 46 16.80 -0.90 -7.03
C PRO A 46 15.47 -0.18 -7.24
N LEU A 47 14.40 -0.95 -7.47
CA LEU A 47 13.05 -0.42 -7.53
C LEU A 47 12.69 0.24 -6.20
N ASP A 48 12.37 1.53 -6.24
CA ASP A 48 11.87 2.29 -5.10
C ASP A 48 10.37 2.54 -5.24
N GLY A 49 9.68 2.76 -4.12
CA GLY A 49 8.25 3.06 -4.10
C GLY A 49 7.44 2.21 -3.15
N LYS A 50 6.12 2.41 -3.17
CA LYS A 50 5.18 1.66 -2.34
C LYS A 50 4.20 0.93 -3.23
N LEU A 51 4.02 -0.36 -2.94
CA LEU A 51 2.95 -1.18 -3.45
C LEU A 51 1.80 -1.14 -2.45
N LYS A 52 0.67 -0.56 -2.85
CA LYS A 52 -0.57 -0.58 -2.08
C LYS A 52 -1.49 -1.71 -2.55
N LEU A 53 -1.89 -2.60 -1.64
CA LEU A 53 -2.80 -3.72 -1.86
C LEU A 53 -4.05 -3.50 -1.01
N SER A 54 -5.14 -3.09 -1.64
CA SER A 54 -6.44 -2.91 -0.97
C SER A 54 -7.21 -4.23 -0.94
N LEU A 55 -7.53 -4.70 0.27
CA LEU A 55 -8.29 -5.92 0.51
C LEU A 55 -9.76 -5.60 0.79
N ASN A 56 -10.65 -6.44 0.28
CA ASN A 56 -12.07 -6.38 0.60
C ASN A 56 -12.32 -6.77 2.06
N GLU A 57 -13.51 -6.44 2.55
CA GLU A 57 -13.89 -6.77 3.91
C GLU A 57 -13.91 -8.29 4.12
N GLY A 58 -13.28 -8.76 5.21
CA GLY A 58 -13.21 -10.18 5.53
C GLY A 58 -12.18 -10.98 4.73
N GLU A 59 -11.52 -10.37 3.74
CA GLU A 59 -10.37 -10.99 3.09
C GLU A 59 -9.17 -11.05 4.03
N PHE A 60 -8.48 -12.17 3.95
CA PHE A 60 -7.34 -12.46 4.78
C PHE A 60 -6.36 -13.29 3.95
N VAL A 61 -5.21 -12.69 3.63
CA VAL A 61 -4.19 -13.26 2.75
C VAL A 61 -3.17 -14.04 3.58
N PRO A 62 -2.80 -15.28 3.22
CA PRO A 62 -1.81 -16.06 3.95
C PRO A 62 -0.46 -15.33 4.05
N ALA A 63 0.18 -15.36 5.22
CA ALA A 63 1.48 -14.72 5.45
C ALA A 63 2.60 -15.37 4.62
N SER A 64 2.44 -16.65 4.27
CA SER A 64 3.36 -17.39 3.39
C SER A 64 3.11 -17.16 1.89
N SER A 65 2.25 -16.21 1.53
CA SER A 65 2.11 -15.76 0.13
C SER A 65 3.42 -15.14 -0.35
N LYS A 66 3.62 -15.12 -1.66
CA LYS A 66 4.83 -14.64 -2.32
C LYS A 66 4.53 -13.41 -3.17
N VAL A 67 5.34 -12.38 -3.04
CA VAL A 67 5.39 -11.27 -3.98
C VAL A 67 6.40 -11.64 -5.06
N MET A 68 5.90 -11.81 -6.28
CA MET A 68 6.70 -12.15 -7.46
C MET A 68 6.86 -10.90 -8.32
N VAL A 69 8.10 -10.49 -8.55
CA VAL A 69 8.45 -9.37 -9.44
C VAL A 69 9.11 -9.92 -10.69
N GLU A 70 8.59 -9.57 -11.86
CA GLU A 70 9.12 -9.96 -13.16
C GLU A 70 9.43 -8.71 -14.00
N ASN A 71 10.67 -8.58 -14.46
CA ASN A 71 11.09 -7.49 -15.34
C ASN A 71 12.04 -8.01 -16.41
N ASN A 72 11.67 -7.82 -17.68
CA ASN A 72 12.42 -8.35 -18.84
C ASN A 72 12.76 -9.85 -18.75
N GLY A 73 11.89 -10.65 -18.13
CA GLY A 73 12.06 -12.09 -17.95
C GLY A 73 12.90 -12.49 -16.73
N ASN A 74 13.54 -11.54 -16.03
CA ASN A 74 14.14 -11.79 -14.73
C ASN A 74 13.03 -11.89 -13.68
N LYS A 75 13.07 -12.93 -12.83
CA LYS A 75 12.05 -13.20 -11.81
C LYS A 75 12.66 -13.17 -10.42
N TYR A 76 11.99 -12.44 -9.53
CA TYR A 76 12.37 -12.29 -8.13
C TYR A 76 11.19 -12.70 -7.25
N GLU A 77 11.47 -13.34 -6.13
CA GLU A 77 10.47 -13.91 -5.23
C GLU A 77 10.76 -13.49 -3.79
N TYR A 78 9.71 -13.01 -3.10
CA TYR A 78 9.79 -12.55 -1.72
C TYR A 78 8.61 -13.06 -0.93
N ILE A 79 8.83 -13.56 0.29
CA ILE A 79 7.74 -14.01 1.17
C ILE A 79 7.07 -12.77 1.76
N LEU A 80 5.74 -12.71 1.71
CA LEU A 80 4.96 -11.57 2.20
C LEU A 80 5.23 -11.27 3.68
N SER A 81 5.46 -12.30 4.49
CA SER A 81 5.80 -12.17 5.92
C SER A 81 7.10 -11.42 6.19
N ASP A 82 8.02 -11.38 5.22
CA ASP A 82 9.30 -10.69 5.35
C ASP A 82 9.15 -9.21 5.00
N LEU A 83 8.08 -8.84 4.30
CA LEU A 83 7.81 -7.50 3.79
C LEU A 83 6.88 -6.70 4.71
N LEU A 84 5.99 -7.39 5.43
CA LEU A 84 4.97 -6.81 6.30
C LEU A 84 5.15 -7.26 7.75
N SER A 85 4.88 -6.36 8.70
CA SER A 85 4.92 -6.66 10.14
C SER A 85 3.54 -7.07 10.67
N ASP A 86 3.54 -7.77 11.80
CA ASP A 86 2.36 -8.11 12.59
C ASP A 86 1.29 -8.96 11.87
N PRO A 87 1.63 -10.18 11.40
CA PRO A 87 0.62 -11.12 10.94
C PRO A 87 -0.31 -11.49 12.10
N SER A 88 -1.59 -11.72 11.82
CA SER A 88 -2.53 -12.28 12.78
C SER A 88 -2.85 -13.74 12.47
N GLU A 89 -3.32 -14.50 13.45
CA GLU A 89 -3.81 -15.87 13.23
C GLU A 89 -5.30 -15.81 12.85
N GLY A 90 -5.72 -16.56 11.83
CA GLY A 90 -7.13 -16.58 11.41
C GLY A 90 -7.42 -17.53 10.26
N ALA A 91 -8.69 -17.63 9.89
CA ALA A 91 -9.08 -18.25 8.64
C ALA A 91 -8.72 -17.30 7.49
N TYR A 92 -7.92 -17.77 6.54
CA TYR A 92 -7.62 -17.01 5.32
C TYR A 92 -8.61 -17.35 4.22
N TYR A 93 -8.99 -16.32 3.47
CA TYR A 93 -9.89 -16.37 2.33
C TYR A 93 -9.59 -15.18 1.42
N VAL A 94 -9.52 -15.43 0.12
CA VAL A 94 -9.30 -14.40 -0.89
C VAL A 94 -10.41 -14.52 -1.93
N GLU A 95 -11.18 -13.44 -2.11
CA GLU A 95 -12.41 -13.47 -2.89
C GLU A 95 -12.15 -13.89 -4.34
N GLY A 96 -12.98 -14.84 -4.81
CA GLY A 96 -12.97 -15.37 -6.17
C GLY A 96 -11.70 -16.12 -6.60
N THR A 97 -10.89 -16.51 -5.62
CA THR A 97 -9.91 -17.59 -5.77
C THR A 97 -10.40 -18.87 -5.08
N SER A 98 -9.68 -19.98 -5.26
CA SER A 98 -9.87 -21.20 -4.47
C SER A 98 -9.09 -21.19 -3.14
N ILE A 99 -8.45 -20.07 -2.80
CA ILE A 99 -7.57 -19.97 -1.65
C ILE A 99 -8.43 -19.78 -0.39
N SER A 100 -8.44 -20.81 0.44
CA SER A 100 -9.03 -20.78 1.77
C SER A 100 -8.27 -21.70 2.72
N GLY A 101 -8.33 -21.42 4.01
CA GLY A 101 -7.67 -22.24 5.03
C GLY A 101 -7.51 -21.50 6.35
N SER A 102 -6.52 -21.88 7.15
CA SER A 102 -6.27 -21.32 8.47
C SER A 102 -4.78 -21.19 8.73
N GLY A 103 -4.36 -20.08 9.33
CA GLY A 103 -2.97 -19.84 9.69
C GLY A 103 -2.68 -18.37 9.95
N GLN A 104 -1.39 -18.02 9.93
CA GLN A 104 -0.95 -16.63 9.94
C GLN A 104 -1.25 -15.93 8.62
N GLY A 105 -1.72 -14.69 8.68
CA GLY A 105 -2.04 -13.89 7.50
C GLY A 105 -2.18 -12.40 7.75
N TYR A 106 -2.51 -11.69 6.68
CA TYR A 106 -2.68 -10.25 6.63
C TYR A 106 -4.05 -9.94 6.02
N GLY A 107 -4.87 -9.19 6.74
CA GLY A 107 -6.18 -8.77 6.24
C GLY A 107 -7.07 -8.21 7.33
N GLY A 108 -8.32 -7.97 6.98
CA GLY A 108 -9.34 -7.58 7.94
C GLY A 108 -9.65 -8.79 8.83
N SER A 109 -9.85 -8.57 10.13
CA SER A 109 -10.40 -9.64 10.96
C SER A 109 -11.76 -10.03 10.39
N SER A 110 -12.03 -11.33 10.23
CA SER A 110 -13.33 -11.81 9.74
C SER A 110 -14.47 -11.40 10.69
N SER A 111 -14.13 -11.09 11.94
CA SER A 111 -15.05 -10.63 12.98
C SER A 111 -14.51 -9.43 13.75
N SER A 112 -15.40 -8.55 14.20
CA SER A 112 -15.10 -7.46 15.14
C SER A 112 -15.86 -7.68 16.45
N ASP A 113 -15.15 -7.62 17.57
CA ASP A 113 -15.77 -7.55 18.90
C ASP A 113 -16.26 -6.11 19.15
N PHE A 114 -17.39 -5.96 19.81
CA PHE A 114 -17.96 -4.65 20.15
C PHE A 114 -18.66 -4.65 21.52
N VAL A 115 -18.87 -3.45 22.06
CA VAL A 115 -19.65 -3.21 23.27
C VAL A 115 -20.75 -2.17 23.00
N LEU A 116 -21.99 -2.64 23.03
CA LEU A 116 -23.21 -1.85 22.82
C LEU A 116 -23.76 -1.37 24.18
N LYS A 117 -23.84 -0.07 24.39
CA LYS A 117 -24.46 0.55 25.56
C LYS A 117 -25.92 0.85 25.29
N ILE A 118 -26.79 0.40 26.18
CA ILE A 118 -28.22 0.72 26.16
C ILE A 118 -28.47 1.87 27.14
N LEU A 119 -29.00 2.95 26.61
CA LEU A 119 -29.28 4.19 27.33
C LEU A 119 -30.78 4.30 27.50
N SER A 120 -31.23 4.62 28.71
CA SER A 120 -32.65 4.92 28.94
C SER A 120 -32.77 6.31 29.57
N PRO A 121 -33.87 7.04 29.29
CA PRO A 121 -34.09 8.37 29.85
C PRO A 121 -34.12 8.24 31.37
N SER A 122 -33.35 9.07 32.08
CA SER A 122 -33.43 9.07 33.54
C SER A 122 -34.82 9.58 33.92
N SER A 123 -35.72 8.68 34.30
CA SER A 123 -36.99 9.07 34.89
C SER A 123 -36.65 9.85 36.15
N SER A 124 -36.84 11.17 36.17
CA SER A 124 -36.58 12.05 37.32
C SER A 124 -37.57 11.83 38.48
N SER A 125 -38.14 10.63 38.56
CA SER A 125 -39.10 10.21 39.56
C SER A 125 -38.37 9.43 40.64
N GLY A 126 -38.06 10.11 41.75
CA GLY A 126 -37.60 9.44 42.96
C GLY A 126 -38.63 8.44 43.45
N SER A 127 -38.32 7.15 43.37
CA SER A 127 -38.84 6.12 44.27
C SER A 127 -38.14 4.79 44.01
N SER A 128 -38.01 4.03 45.09
CA SER A 128 -37.17 2.86 45.33
C SER A 128 -37.40 1.62 44.45
N SER A 129 -36.29 0.93 44.18
CA SER A 129 -36.09 -0.54 44.15
C SER A 129 -37.01 -1.41 43.27
N SER A 130 -36.42 -2.14 42.32
CA SER A 130 -35.96 -3.52 42.55
C SER A 130 -35.18 -4.02 41.32
N SER A 131 -33.95 -4.46 41.53
CA SER A 131 -33.09 -5.10 40.53
C SER A 131 -33.61 -6.50 40.19
N SER A 132 -34.13 -6.67 38.97
CA SER A 132 -34.35 -7.97 38.35
C SER A 132 -33.39 -8.07 37.15
N SER A 133 -32.27 -8.75 37.35
CA SER A 133 -31.31 -9.08 36.30
C SER A 133 -31.96 -10.14 35.40
N ALA A 134 -32.36 -9.73 34.20
CA ALA A 134 -32.75 -10.64 33.12
C ALA A 134 -31.51 -10.90 32.26
N GLU A 135 -31.09 -12.16 32.19
CA GLU A 135 -30.05 -12.60 31.26
C GLU A 135 -30.55 -12.42 29.81
N PRO A 136 -29.73 -11.86 28.91
CA PRO A 136 -30.09 -11.77 27.50
C PRO A 136 -30.18 -13.18 26.91
N SER A 137 -31.37 -13.55 26.46
CA SER A 137 -31.62 -14.76 25.70
C SER A 137 -30.94 -14.64 24.32
N THR A 138 -29.81 -15.34 24.16
CA THR A 138 -29.15 -15.59 22.88
C THR A 138 -30.15 -16.21 21.90
N SER A 139 -30.58 -15.42 20.93
CA SER A 139 -31.42 -15.88 19.83
C SER A 139 -30.61 -16.81 18.91
N THR A 140 -31.08 -18.06 18.86
CA THR A 140 -30.99 -19.06 17.80
C THR A 140 -30.08 -18.74 16.61
N GLN A 141 -28.89 -19.35 16.60
CA GLN A 141 -28.19 -19.71 15.37
C GLN A 141 -29.09 -20.60 14.52
N THR A 142 -29.35 -20.19 13.29
CA THR A 142 -29.91 -21.05 12.24
C THR A 142 -28.98 -22.25 12.08
N THR A 143 -29.44 -23.42 12.52
CA THR A 143 -28.74 -24.69 12.36
C THR A 143 -28.87 -25.11 10.90
N GLU A 144 -27.80 -24.96 10.12
CA GLU A 144 -27.70 -25.62 8.83
C GLU A 144 -27.68 -27.14 9.04
N THR A 145 -28.54 -27.81 8.28
CA THR A 145 -28.73 -29.26 8.32
C THR A 145 -27.50 -29.93 7.69
N ALA A 146 -26.62 -30.47 8.53
CA ALA A 146 -25.57 -31.37 8.10
C ALA A 146 -26.19 -32.62 7.46
N THR A 147 -26.12 -32.69 6.12
CA THR A 147 -26.39 -33.91 5.38
C THR A 147 -25.13 -34.76 5.46
N ASP A 148 -25.20 -35.79 6.30
CA ASP A 148 -24.20 -36.84 6.47
C ASP A 148 -24.06 -37.63 5.16
N VAL A 149 -23.08 -37.25 4.32
CA VAL A 149 -22.62 -38.07 3.20
C VAL A 149 -21.33 -38.76 3.64
N SER A 150 -21.51 -39.99 4.10
CA SER A 150 -20.47 -40.99 4.31
C SER A 150 -19.60 -41.11 3.06
N THR A 151 -18.42 -40.50 3.09
CA THR A 151 -17.41 -40.66 2.05
C THR A 151 -16.54 -41.85 2.42
N GLU A 152 -16.74 -42.91 1.65
CA GLU A 152 -16.00 -44.15 1.65
C GLU A 152 -14.50 -43.88 1.41
N SER A 153 -13.69 -44.32 2.36
CA SER A 153 -12.22 -44.31 2.29
C SER A 153 -11.76 -45.15 1.11
N ASN A 154 -11.31 -44.51 0.03
CA ASN A 154 -10.58 -45.17 -1.03
C ASN A 154 -9.07 -44.95 -0.82
N GLN A 155 -8.42 -45.97 -0.24
CA GLN A 155 -6.97 -46.08 -0.19
C GLN A 155 -6.43 -46.04 -1.62
N THR A 156 -5.68 -44.99 -1.96
CA THR A 156 -4.93 -44.94 -3.20
C THR A 156 -3.55 -45.54 -2.94
N GLU A 157 -3.29 -46.69 -3.56
CA GLU A 157 -1.98 -47.35 -3.60
C GLU A 157 -0.91 -46.40 -4.13
N THR A 158 0.11 -46.18 -3.31
CA THR A 158 1.36 -45.52 -3.69
C THR A 158 2.11 -46.43 -4.65
N THR A 159 1.95 -46.20 -5.95
CA THR A 159 2.80 -46.80 -6.98
C THR A 159 4.14 -46.09 -6.99
N LYS A 160 5.18 -46.84 -6.62
CA LYS A 160 6.57 -46.43 -6.57
C LYS A 160 7.12 -46.45 -8.00
N GLU A 161 7.16 -45.30 -8.68
CA GLU A 161 7.91 -45.15 -9.92
C GLU A 161 9.40 -44.94 -9.63
N GLU A 162 10.18 -45.88 -10.13
CA GLU A 162 11.63 -45.92 -10.17
C GLU A 162 12.10 -44.97 -11.28
N ILE A 163 12.44 -43.72 -10.91
CA ILE A 163 13.11 -42.79 -11.82
C ILE A 163 14.60 -43.06 -11.76
N THR A 164 15.11 -43.48 -12.93
CA THR A 164 16.51 -43.77 -13.21
C THR A 164 17.28 -42.45 -13.30
N GLU A 165 18.31 -42.33 -12.47
CA GLU A 165 19.19 -41.19 -12.35
C GLU A 165 20.23 -41.21 -13.49
N GLU A 166 19.99 -40.41 -14.54
CA GLU A 166 20.98 -40.16 -15.60
C GLU A 166 21.96 -39.08 -15.13
N LYS A 167 23.17 -39.54 -14.85
CA LYS A 167 24.26 -38.80 -14.24
C LYS A 167 25.06 -38.07 -15.30
N GLU A 168 24.72 -36.81 -15.59
CA GLU A 168 25.60 -35.92 -16.35
C GLU A 168 26.60 -35.22 -15.42
N ALA A 169 27.88 -35.41 -15.73
CA ALA A 169 29.01 -34.86 -15.03
C ALA A 169 29.27 -33.43 -15.51
N ILE A 170 29.21 -32.45 -14.59
CA ILE A 170 29.75 -31.12 -14.82
C ILE A 170 30.94 -30.92 -13.88
N GLU A 171 32.09 -30.72 -14.50
CA GLU A 171 33.38 -30.42 -13.90
C GLU A 171 33.30 -29.18 -13.00
N THR A 172 33.55 -29.39 -11.72
CA THR A 172 33.77 -28.32 -10.74
C THR A 172 35.26 -28.02 -10.70
N SER A 173 35.67 -26.90 -11.30
CA SER A 173 37.01 -26.35 -11.15
C SER A 173 37.08 -25.58 -9.83
N SER A 174 37.86 -26.11 -8.90
CA SER A 174 38.25 -25.48 -7.64
C SER A 174 39.31 -24.40 -7.87
N GLU A 175 39.10 -23.19 -7.35
CA GLU A 175 40.24 -22.40 -6.86
C GLU A 175 39.91 -21.71 -5.53
N THR A 176 40.78 -21.98 -4.58
CA THR A 176 40.79 -21.62 -3.18
C THR A 176 41.49 -20.28 -2.97
N LYS A 177 40.94 -19.41 -2.11
CA LYS A 177 41.70 -18.60 -1.12
C LYS A 177 40.73 -17.87 -0.17
N GLU A 178 40.64 -18.27 1.09
CA GLU A 178 41.50 -17.83 2.22
C GLU A 178 41.14 -16.39 2.64
N GLU A 179 40.15 -16.24 3.52
CA GLU A 179 40.29 -16.07 4.99
C GLU A 179 40.75 -14.66 5.40
N LYS A 180 39.82 -13.87 5.95
CA LYS A 180 40.13 -13.01 7.11
C LYS A 180 38.86 -12.67 7.90
N LYS A 181 38.77 -13.25 9.10
CA LYS A 181 37.91 -12.81 10.20
C LYS A 181 38.41 -11.47 10.71
N GLU A 182 37.51 -10.52 10.93
CA GLU A 182 37.74 -9.46 11.90
C GLU A 182 36.47 -9.26 12.75
N ASN A 183 36.73 -9.32 14.04
CA ASN A 183 35.85 -9.28 15.18
C ASN A 183 35.51 -7.81 15.48
N LYS A 184 34.25 -7.45 15.74
CA LYS A 184 33.96 -6.20 16.43
C LYS A 184 32.77 -6.29 17.37
N GLU A 185 33.13 -6.16 18.64
CA GLU A 185 32.33 -6.01 19.85
C GLU A 185 31.32 -4.85 19.81
N GLU A 186 30.19 -5.15 20.43
CA GLU A 186 29.33 -4.34 21.30
C GLU A 186 29.46 -2.81 21.32
N LYS A 187 28.30 -2.15 21.16
CA LYS A 187 27.83 -1.22 22.20
C LYS A 187 26.30 -1.13 22.22
N LYS A 188 25.69 -1.72 23.26
CA LYS A 188 24.32 -1.42 23.68
C LYS A 188 24.31 -0.06 24.36
N GLU A 189 23.40 0.82 23.95
CA GLU A 189 23.10 2.05 24.66
C GLU A 189 21.61 2.07 24.98
N ASP A 190 21.29 1.76 26.23
CA ASP A 190 19.97 1.92 26.83
C ASP A 190 19.63 3.42 26.92
N LYS A 191 18.56 3.84 26.23
CA LYS A 191 17.89 5.12 26.49
C LYS A 191 16.43 4.91 26.88
N LYS A 192 16.24 5.05 28.20
CA LYS A 192 15.02 5.29 28.93
C LYS A 192 14.47 6.68 28.58
N SER A 193 13.22 6.75 28.13
CA SER A 193 12.41 7.97 27.94
C SER A 193 10.96 7.55 28.22
N GLU A 194 10.48 7.72 29.44
CA GLU A 194 9.70 8.87 29.92
C GLU A 194 8.28 8.94 29.37
N GLU A 195 7.37 8.98 30.34
CA GLU A 195 5.92 9.03 30.24
C GLU A 195 5.43 10.17 29.35
N SER A 196 4.46 9.89 28.49
CA SER A 196 3.55 10.90 28.00
C SER A 196 2.14 10.31 27.98
N GLY A 197 1.41 10.57 29.07
CA GLY A 197 -0.02 10.35 29.13
C GLY A 197 -0.72 11.34 28.22
N SER A 198 -1.20 10.87 27.06
CA SER A 198 -2.14 11.65 26.27
C SER A 198 -3.52 11.55 26.92
N VAL A 199 -3.99 12.70 27.42
CA VAL A 199 -5.36 12.93 27.85
C VAL A 199 -6.30 12.61 26.69
N MET A 200 -7.11 11.57 26.86
CA MET A 200 -8.20 11.22 25.95
C MET A 200 -9.33 12.24 26.13
N THR A 201 -9.26 13.36 25.41
CA THR A 201 -10.38 14.29 25.28
C THR A 201 -11.43 13.67 24.36
N GLY A 202 -12.35 12.91 24.96
CA GLY A 202 -13.56 12.42 24.30
C GLY A 202 -14.42 13.59 23.86
N ASN A 203 -14.21 14.03 22.62
CA ASN A 203 -15.06 14.98 21.94
C ASN A 203 -16.30 14.21 21.50
N VAL A 204 -17.31 14.13 22.37
CA VAL A 204 -18.60 13.52 22.04
C VAL A 204 -19.29 14.47 21.08
N ILE A 205 -19.20 14.17 19.79
CA ILE A 205 -19.86 14.89 18.73
C ILE A 205 -21.36 14.57 18.82
N SER A 206 -22.09 15.36 19.60
CA SER A 206 -23.55 15.35 19.64
C SER A 206 -24.12 16.09 18.41
N TYR A 207 -23.96 15.50 17.22
CA TYR A 207 -24.79 15.91 16.08
C TYR A 207 -26.14 15.23 16.19
N VAL A 208 -27.19 15.95 15.78
CA VAL A 208 -28.61 15.56 15.82
C VAL A 208 -29.31 15.87 17.15
N PHE A 209 -29.75 17.13 17.31
CA PHE A 209 -31.11 17.54 17.74
C PHE A 209 -31.13 19.05 18.13
N SER A 210 -30.77 19.95 17.22
CA SER A 210 -30.63 21.38 17.52
C SER A 210 -31.91 22.22 17.46
N ARG A 211 -33.10 21.73 17.85
CA ARG A 211 -34.33 22.58 17.90
C ARG A 211 -35.34 22.36 19.04
N MET A 212 -35.05 21.60 20.09
CA MET A 212 -35.88 21.60 21.32
C MET A 212 -35.00 21.68 22.57
N THR A 213 -35.12 22.77 23.35
CA THR A 213 -34.25 23.13 24.48
C THR A 213 -34.58 22.40 25.79
N GLY A 214 -34.82 21.09 25.73
CA GLY A 214 -34.96 20.25 26.93
C GLY A 214 -33.69 19.43 27.14
N LYS A 215 -32.93 19.69 28.21
CA LYS A 215 -31.79 18.84 28.59
C LYS A 215 -32.35 17.50 29.11
N VAL A 216 -32.39 16.48 28.26
CA VAL A 216 -32.70 15.11 28.69
C VAL A 216 -31.38 14.48 29.14
N SER A 217 -31.33 14.03 30.39
CA SER A 217 -30.21 13.22 30.89
C SER A 217 -30.50 11.76 30.58
N MET A 218 -29.61 11.11 29.85
CA MET A 218 -29.64 9.66 29.63
C MET A 218 -28.70 8.97 30.61
N ASN A 219 -29.07 7.78 31.08
CA ASN A 219 -28.22 6.96 31.93
C ASN A 219 -27.97 5.61 31.26
N VAL A 220 -26.74 5.10 31.35
CA VAL A 220 -26.40 3.77 30.85
C VAL A 220 -27.08 2.75 31.75
N GLN A 221 -28.01 1.98 31.20
CA GLN A 221 -28.69 0.91 31.93
C GLN A 221 -27.99 -0.42 31.75
N ASN A 222 -27.55 -0.73 30.53
CA ASN A 222 -26.97 -2.02 30.19
C ASN A 222 -25.79 -1.91 29.23
N GLU A 223 -24.89 -2.89 29.28
CA GLU A 223 -23.80 -3.07 28.33
C GLU A 223 -23.87 -4.49 27.76
N VAL A 224 -23.92 -4.59 26.43
CA VAL A 224 -24.00 -5.84 25.71
C VAL A 224 -22.71 -6.02 24.92
N LYS A 225 -21.96 -7.07 25.25
CA LYS A 225 -20.77 -7.46 24.48
C LYS A 225 -21.19 -8.39 23.36
N GLY A 226 -20.71 -8.14 22.16
CA GLY A 226 -21.02 -8.95 20.99
C GLY A 226 -19.82 -9.10 20.06
N LYS A 227 -19.98 -10.00 19.10
CA LYS A 227 -19.07 -10.18 17.96
C LYS A 227 -19.92 -10.18 16.71
N VAL A 228 -19.50 -9.46 15.68
CA VAL A 228 -20.15 -9.42 14.37
C VAL A 228 -19.15 -9.78 13.28
N SER A 229 -19.58 -10.64 12.34
CA SER A 229 -18.79 -11.04 11.17
C SER A 229 -19.19 -10.22 9.94
N SER A 230 -18.34 -10.19 8.90
CA SER A 230 -18.73 -9.56 7.62
C SER A 230 -19.97 -10.24 7.02
N GLY A 231 -20.92 -9.44 6.54
CA GLY A 231 -22.20 -9.92 6.00
C GLY A 231 -23.21 -10.41 7.05
N GLU A 232 -22.84 -10.46 8.32
CA GLU A 232 -23.74 -10.79 9.43
C GLU A 232 -24.14 -9.52 10.20
N GLU A 233 -25.36 -9.52 10.76
CA GLU A 233 -25.85 -8.43 11.60
C GLU A 233 -26.10 -8.96 13.01
N PHE A 234 -25.72 -8.18 14.03
CA PHE A 234 -26.17 -8.39 15.39
C PHE A 234 -27.36 -7.48 15.69
N VAL A 235 -28.48 -8.06 16.11
CA VAL A 235 -29.72 -7.33 16.36
C VAL A 235 -30.10 -7.40 17.84
N TYR A 236 -30.31 -6.25 18.44
CA TYR A 236 -30.79 -6.10 19.81
C TYR A 236 -32.13 -5.35 19.83
N GLU A 237 -33.13 -5.88 20.54
CA GLU A 237 -34.44 -5.22 20.68
C GLU A 237 -34.39 -4.20 21.83
N LEU A 238 -34.77 -2.96 21.52
CA LEU A 238 -34.82 -1.84 22.46
C LEU A 238 -36.23 -1.67 23.02
N GLU A 239 -36.33 -1.38 24.31
CA GLU A 239 -37.60 -1.02 24.92
C GLU A 239 -38.03 0.41 24.55
N ASP A 240 -39.32 0.74 24.77
CA ASP A 240 -39.88 2.05 24.45
C ASP A 240 -39.13 3.17 25.18
N GLY A 241 -38.49 4.05 24.40
CA GLY A 241 -37.74 5.19 24.91
C GLY A 241 -36.25 4.92 25.15
N GLU A 242 -35.78 3.69 24.96
CA GLU A 242 -34.35 3.38 24.97
C GLU A 242 -33.64 3.84 23.70
N SER A 243 -32.35 4.07 23.80
CA SER A 243 -31.42 4.27 22.69
C SER A 243 -30.18 3.41 22.88
N ALA A 244 -29.38 3.27 21.82
CA ALA A 244 -28.16 2.49 21.86
C ALA A 244 -26.97 3.29 21.33
N GLU A 245 -25.78 2.99 21.84
CA GLU A 245 -24.51 3.61 21.45
C GLU A 245 -23.40 2.55 21.42
N ILE A 246 -22.49 2.62 20.45
CA ILE A 246 -21.28 1.80 20.43
C ILE A 246 -20.22 2.47 21.28
N SER A 247 -19.71 1.74 22.27
CA SER A 247 -18.64 2.24 23.14
C SER A 247 -17.26 1.72 22.77
N GLU A 248 -17.18 0.54 22.18
CA GLU A 248 -15.94 -0.11 21.74
C GLU A 248 -16.22 -0.95 20.48
N GLY A 249 -15.23 -1.06 19.59
CA GLY A 249 -15.29 -1.86 18.36
C GLY A 249 -15.36 -1.02 17.09
N ASP A 250 -14.88 -1.61 15.98
CA ASP A 250 -14.96 -1.04 14.63
C ASP A 250 -16.20 -1.59 13.91
N VAL A 251 -17.36 -1.05 14.29
CA VAL A 251 -18.69 -1.49 13.85
C VAL A 251 -19.57 -0.29 13.55
N ASN A 252 -20.52 -0.48 12.64
CA ASN A 252 -21.60 0.46 12.36
C ASN A 252 -22.82 0.14 13.23
N LEU A 253 -23.49 1.16 13.75
CA LEU A 253 -24.74 1.02 14.49
C LEU A 253 -25.86 1.76 13.77
N LYS A 254 -26.95 1.04 13.49
CA LYS A 254 -28.20 1.57 12.96
C LYS A 254 -29.34 1.29 13.94
N VAL A 255 -30.08 2.32 14.32
CA VAL A 255 -31.25 2.19 15.20
C VAL A 255 -32.53 2.47 14.41
N GLU A 256 -33.38 1.46 14.22
CA GLU A 256 -34.65 1.59 13.52
C GLU A 256 -35.70 0.61 14.05
N ASN A 257 -36.97 1.02 14.05
CA ASN A 257 -38.11 0.18 14.46
C ASN A 257 -37.95 -0.48 15.85
N GLY A 258 -37.36 0.23 16.81
CA GLY A 258 -37.11 -0.31 18.16
C GLY A 258 -36.00 -1.38 18.19
N LYS A 259 -35.10 -1.39 17.21
CA LYS A 259 -33.97 -2.32 17.16
C LYS A 259 -32.66 -1.58 16.97
N ALA A 260 -31.63 -2.01 17.69
CA ALA A 260 -30.24 -1.65 17.45
C ALA A 260 -29.60 -2.76 16.60
N ILE A 261 -29.21 -2.41 15.38
CA ILE A 261 -28.58 -3.30 14.41
C ILE A 261 -27.12 -2.91 14.32
N VAL A 262 -26.23 -3.80 14.75
CA VAL A 262 -24.78 -3.63 14.70
C VAL A 262 -24.25 -4.45 13.54
N THR A 263 -23.58 -3.79 12.60
CA THR A 263 -22.92 -4.43 11.46
C THR A 263 -21.43 -4.14 11.54
N LYS A 264 -20.60 -4.98 10.92
CA LYS A 264 -19.18 -4.67 10.81
C LYS A 264 -18.97 -3.40 9.97
N SER A 265 -17.91 -2.67 10.26
CA SER A 265 -17.52 -1.50 9.46
C SER A 265 -16.86 -1.95 8.17
N ASP A 266 -17.26 -1.39 7.03
CA ASP A 266 -16.74 -1.71 5.68
C ASP A 266 -15.32 -1.16 5.45
N ASN A 267 -14.48 -1.16 6.46
CA ASN A 267 -13.13 -0.64 6.38
C ASN A 267 -12.26 -1.62 5.58
N SER A 268 -12.14 -1.35 4.28
CA SER A 268 -11.13 -1.99 3.43
C SER A 268 -9.75 -1.84 4.08
N LYS A 269 -9.00 -2.93 4.18
CA LYS A 269 -7.65 -2.88 4.76
C LYS A 269 -6.63 -2.75 3.64
N ASP A 270 -5.79 -1.73 3.75
CA ASP A 270 -4.66 -1.54 2.84
C ASP A 270 -3.41 -2.20 3.40
N LEU A 271 -2.81 -3.12 2.64
CA LEU A 271 -1.47 -3.63 2.88
C LEU A 271 -0.48 -2.79 2.05
N ILE A 272 0.51 -2.19 2.73
CA ILE A 272 1.50 -1.33 2.08
C ILE A 272 2.85 -2.03 2.12
N ILE A 273 3.33 -2.46 0.96
CA ILE A 273 4.61 -3.12 0.77
C ILE A 273 5.62 -2.08 0.27
N ASP A 274 6.73 -1.97 0.99
CA ASP A 274 7.83 -1.08 0.63
C ASP A 274 8.76 -1.77 -0.38
N LEU A 275 8.80 -1.28 -1.62
CA LEU A 275 9.48 -1.93 -2.73
C LEU A 275 10.99 -1.77 -2.66
N SER A 276 11.51 -0.73 -2.01
CA SER A 276 12.96 -0.53 -1.85
C SER A 276 13.60 -1.64 -1.00
N LYS A 277 12.82 -2.34 -0.17
CA LYS A 277 13.27 -3.51 0.59
C LYS A 277 13.57 -4.72 -0.30
N LEU A 278 12.99 -4.78 -1.51
CA LEU A 278 13.16 -5.92 -2.42
C LEU A 278 14.54 -5.92 -3.07
N SER A 279 15.19 -4.74 -3.20
CA SER A 279 16.48 -4.60 -3.89
C SER A 279 16.49 -5.16 -5.32
N VAL A 280 15.35 -5.08 -6.03
CA VAL A 280 15.20 -5.60 -7.40
C VAL A 280 15.83 -4.61 -8.38
N PRO A 281 16.90 -4.96 -9.11
CA PRO A 281 17.39 -4.13 -10.20
C PRO A 281 16.35 -4.16 -11.32
N VAL A 282 15.87 -2.99 -11.69
CA VAL A 282 14.89 -2.83 -12.76
C VAL A 282 15.56 -2.27 -14.02
N GLU A 283 15.09 -2.76 -15.16
CA GLU A 283 15.46 -2.35 -16.52
C GLU A 283 14.22 -1.79 -17.23
N LYS A 284 14.46 -1.01 -18.30
CA LYS A 284 13.37 -0.53 -19.17
C LYS A 284 12.61 -1.69 -19.77
N GLY A 285 11.29 -1.63 -19.75
CA GLY A 285 10.42 -2.67 -20.31
C GLY A 285 9.25 -3.00 -19.40
N ASP A 286 8.64 -4.16 -19.62
CA ASP A 286 7.46 -4.56 -18.85
C ASP A 286 7.88 -5.02 -17.45
N LEU A 287 7.24 -4.43 -16.44
CA LEU A 287 7.31 -4.81 -15.04
C LEU A 287 5.98 -5.43 -14.65
N LYS A 288 6.01 -6.70 -14.26
CA LYS A 288 4.87 -7.40 -13.67
C LYS A 288 5.16 -7.66 -12.19
N ILE A 289 4.29 -7.19 -11.32
CA ILE A 289 4.32 -7.55 -9.89
C ILE A 289 3.06 -8.35 -9.60
N SER A 290 3.20 -9.51 -8.98
CA SER A 290 2.09 -10.41 -8.67
C SER A 290 2.17 -10.94 -7.25
N LEU A 291 1.02 -11.19 -6.65
CA LEU A 291 0.91 -11.88 -5.36
C LEU A 291 0.43 -13.30 -5.63
N VAL A 292 1.16 -14.30 -5.13
CA VAL A 292 0.95 -15.72 -5.44
C VAL A 292 0.91 -16.53 -4.15
N TYR A 293 0.00 -17.50 -4.06
CA TYR A 293 -0.05 -18.46 -2.97
C TYR A 293 -0.26 -19.87 -3.54
N ASN A 294 0.60 -20.82 -3.16
CA ASN A 294 0.60 -22.20 -3.70
C ASN A 294 0.49 -22.25 -5.24
N GLU A 295 1.32 -21.47 -5.94
CA GLU A 295 1.35 -21.35 -7.42
C GLU A 295 0.09 -20.72 -8.05
N GLN A 296 -0.93 -20.37 -7.26
CA GLN A 296 -2.11 -19.65 -7.72
C GLN A 296 -1.88 -18.13 -7.59
N GLU A 297 -2.00 -17.41 -8.71
CA GLU A 297 -1.96 -15.94 -8.73
C GLU A 297 -3.22 -15.39 -8.06
N ILE A 298 -3.05 -14.59 -7.00
CA ILE A 298 -4.11 -13.85 -6.32
C ILE A 298 -4.45 -12.59 -7.11
N THR A 299 -3.43 -11.82 -7.47
CA THR A 299 -3.56 -10.55 -8.19
C THR A 299 -2.25 -10.18 -8.88
N SER A 300 -2.31 -9.37 -9.92
CA SER A 300 -1.13 -8.82 -10.58
C SER A 300 -1.34 -7.40 -11.11
N LEU A 301 -0.26 -6.62 -11.09
CA LEU A 301 -0.11 -5.38 -11.83
C LEU A 301 0.93 -5.60 -12.93
N THR A 302 0.62 -5.16 -14.13
CA THR A 302 1.60 -4.99 -15.21
C THR A 302 1.67 -3.52 -15.57
N THR A 303 2.88 -2.97 -15.56
CA THR A 303 3.17 -1.61 -16.03
C THR A 303 4.38 -1.67 -16.95
N THR A 304 4.45 -0.77 -17.91
CA THR A 304 5.65 -0.62 -18.72
C THR A 304 6.49 0.46 -18.07
N LEU A 305 7.67 0.08 -17.58
CA LEU A 305 8.72 1.03 -17.25
C LEU A 305 9.27 1.55 -18.57
N GLU A 306 8.55 2.52 -19.13
CA GLU A 306 9.20 3.50 -19.97
C GLU A 306 10.22 4.11 -19.05
N GLY A 307 11.50 3.83 -19.30
CA GLY A 307 12.51 4.64 -18.65
C GLY A 307 12.05 6.05 -18.92
N ASN A 308 11.86 6.83 -17.85
CA ASN A 308 12.35 8.17 -17.95
C ASN A 308 13.80 7.96 -18.40
N VAL A 309 14.01 7.98 -19.72
CA VAL A 309 14.92 8.96 -20.25
C VAL A 309 14.44 10.21 -19.55
N GLU A 310 14.95 10.42 -18.34
CA GLU A 310 15.57 11.66 -18.05
C GLU A 310 16.35 12.00 -19.35
N GLU A 311 15.64 12.61 -20.29
CA GLU A 311 15.82 14.01 -20.45
C GLU A 311 15.70 14.60 -19.01
N ASN A 312 16.65 14.47 -18.05
CA ASN A 312 18.02 14.96 -18.15
C ASN A 312 18.18 15.60 -19.49
N ILE A 313 17.36 16.64 -19.64
CA ILE A 313 17.31 17.51 -20.76
C ILE A 313 18.76 17.63 -21.15
N THR A 314 19.04 17.56 -22.44
CA THR A 314 20.35 17.80 -23.04
C THR A 314 20.93 19.20 -22.66
N VAL A 315 20.51 19.82 -21.55
CA VAL A 315 21.18 20.79 -20.69
C VAL A 315 22.56 20.30 -20.25
N ILE A 316 22.73 19.06 -19.80
CA ILE A 316 24.03 18.60 -19.25
C ILE A 316 25.11 18.52 -20.34
N ALA A 317 24.73 18.27 -21.60
CA ALA A 317 25.67 18.11 -22.71
C ALA A 317 26.46 19.41 -23.03
N GLU A 318 25.99 20.58 -22.61
CA GLU A 318 26.65 21.86 -22.88
C GLU A 318 27.36 22.49 -21.68
N LEU A 319 27.28 21.87 -20.50
CA LEU A 319 28.10 22.25 -19.34
C LEU A 319 29.49 21.64 -19.49
N THR A 320 30.52 22.42 -19.17
CA THR A 320 31.90 21.91 -19.07
C THR A 320 32.02 20.96 -17.87
N GLU A 321 33.02 20.08 -17.88
CA GLU A 321 33.28 19.18 -16.75
C GLU A 321 33.52 19.94 -15.44
N GLU A 322 34.21 21.08 -15.50
CA GLU A 322 34.44 21.96 -14.35
C GLU A 322 33.13 22.50 -13.78
N GLU A 323 32.25 23.03 -14.63
CA GLU A 323 30.93 23.54 -14.21
C GLU A 323 30.09 22.43 -13.56
N ARG A 324 30.07 21.22 -14.16
CA ARG A 324 29.35 20.08 -13.60
C ARG A 324 29.90 19.65 -12.24
N SER A 325 31.22 19.59 -12.10
CA SER A 325 31.86 19.17 -10.87
C SER A 325 31.54 20.12 -9.71
N VAL A 326 31.56 21.44 -9.96
CA VAL A 326 31.26 22.44 -8.93
C VAL A 326 29.79 22.41 -8.51
N LEU A 327 28.88 22.29 -9.48
CA LEU A 327 27.46 22.15 -9.19
C LEU A 327 27.17 20.87 -8.39
N ALA A 328 27.80 19.75 -8.75
CA ALA A 328 27.60 18.47 -8.06
C ALA A 328 28.22 18.49 -6.64
N SER A 329 29.33 19.20 -6.44
CA SER A 329 29.93 19.34 -5.11
C SER A 329 29.08 20.19 -4.17
N GLU A 330 28.38 21.20 -4.70
CA GLU A 330 27.56 22.11 -3.88
C GLU A 330 26.16 21.54 -3.63
N PHE A 331 25.54 20.90 -4.63
CA PHE A 331 24.12 20.51 -4.58
C PHE A 331 23.87 19.00 -4.65
N GLY A 332 24.88 18.16 -4.86
CA GLY A 332 24.73 16.70 -4.98
C GLY A 332 24.12 16.28 -6.32
N ASN A 333 23.03 15.48 -6.28
CA ASN A 333 22.30 15.08 -7.49
C ASN A 333 21.54 16.30 -8.04
N LEU A 334 21.99 16.82 -9.18
CA LEU A 334 21.45 18.01 -9.81
C LEU A 334 20.14 17.72 -10.56
N SER A 335 19.00 17.96 -9.91
CA SER A 335 17.74 18.24 -10.61
C SER A 335 17.44 19.74 -10.50
N VAL A 336 17.19 20.40 -11.64
CA VAL A 336 16.61 21.75 -11.63
C VAL A 336 15.12 21.59 -11.83
N ASP A 337 14.39 21.70 -10.73
CA ASP A 337 12.94 21.64 -10.78
C ASP A 337 12.38 23.01 -11.17
N VAL A 338 11.34 23.00 -11.99
CA VAL A 338 10.50 24.18 -12.19
C VAL A 338 9.63 24.33 -10.94
N THR A 339 9.98 25.25 -10.05
CA THR A 339 9.30 25.38 -8.75
C THR A 339 7.98 26.14 -8.85
N ASP A 340 7.82 27.02 -9.83
CA ASP A 340 6.56 27.71 -10.11
C ASP A 340 6.40 28.01 -11.61
N ALA A 341 5.18 27.85 -12.10
CA ALA A 341 4.79 28.20 -13.46
C ALA A 341 3.40 28.84 -13.47
N LYS A 342 3.33 30.11 -13.84
CA LYS A 342 2.10 30.90 -13.79
C LYS A 342 1.72 31.42 -15.17
N LYS A 343 0.53 31.03 -15.64
CA LYS A 343 -0.07 31.63 -16.83
C LYS A 343 -0.63 33.02 -16.50
N THR A 344 -0.19 34.02 -17.25
CA THR A 344 -0.64 35.41 -17.15
C THR A 344 -1.39 35.81 -18.42
N LYS A 345 -1.98 37.01 -18.43
CA LYS A 345 -2.64 37.55 -19.65
C LYS A 345 -1.67 37.78 -20.81
N ASN A 346 -0.36 37.84 -20.52
CA ASN A 346 0.68 38.19 -21.48
C ASN A 346 1.58 36.99 -21.86
N GLY A 347 1.28 35.80 -21.35
CA GLY A 347 2.03 34.57 -21.60
C GLY A 347 2.27 33.74 -20.33
N VAL A 348 3.43 33.07 -20.21
CA VAL A 348 3.77 32.17 -19.09
C VAL A 348 5.01 32.68 -18.36
N THR A 349 4.95 32.72 -17.04
CA THR A 349 6.10 33.01 -16.18
C THR A 349 6.58 31.72 -15.53
N VAL A 350 7.87 31.43 -15.62
CA VAL A 350 8.49 30.21 -15.08
C VAL A 350 9.63 30.62 -14.14
N ARG A 351 9.65 30.03 -12.95
CA ARG A 351 10.71 30.20 -11.96
C ARG A 351 11.54 28.93 -11.85
N PHE A 352 12.85 29.08 -11.97
CA PHE A 352 13.85 28.05 -11.69
C PHE A 352 14.49 28.35 -10.34
N GLU A 353 14.75 27.31 -9.55
CA GLU A 353 15.29 27.45 -8.19
C GLU A 353 16.17 26.25 -7.84
N ILE A 354 17.34 26.51 -7.26
CA ILE A 354 18.28 25.50 -6.75
C ILE A 354 19.03 26.06 -5.54
N GLY A 355 18.82 25.45 -4.37
CA GLY A 355 19.33 25.98 -3.11
C GLY A 355 18.82 27.41 -2.86
N GLU A 356 19.75 28.37 -2.73
CA GLU A 356 19.43 29.79 -2.55
C GLU A 356 19.36 30.59 -3.87
N TYR A 357 19.70 29.97 -5.00
CA TYR A 357 19.71 30.61 -6.31
C TYR A 357 18.36 30.45 -6.99
N TRP A 358 17.86 31.53 -7.59
CA TRP A 358 16.64 31.48 -8.39
C TRP A 358 16.67 32.48 -9.53
N VAL A 359 15.92 32.20 -10.59
CA VAL A 359 15.66 33.14 -11.69
C VAL A 359 14.24 32.95 -12.21
N GLU A 360 13.62 34.06 -12.63
CA GLU A 360 12.27 34.05 -13.19
C GLU A 360 12.32 34.57 -14.63
N HIS A 361 11.75 33.80 -15.55
CA HIS A 361 11.62 34.16 -16.95
C HIS A 361 10.15 34.28 -17.35
N SER A 362 9.85 35.31 -18.14
CA SER A 362 8.51 35.52 -18.69
C SER A 362 8.54 35.30 -20.21
N TYR A 363 7.71 34.39 -20.66
CA TYR A 363 7.53 33.98 -22.05
C TYR A 363 6.23 34.56 -22.59
N HIS A 364 6.28 35.20 -23.75
CA HIS A 364 5.05 35.59 -24.47
C HIS A 364 4.25 34.37 -24.92
N GLU A 365 3.00 34.58 -25.32
CA GLU A 365 2.16 33.49 -25.86
C GLU A 365 2.84 32.84 -27.08
N MET A 366 3.10 31.54 -26.97
CA MET A 366 3.76 30.70 -27.97
C MET A 366 3.22 29.27 -27.88
N THR A 367 3.59 28.37 -28.80
CA THR A 367 3.13 26.97 -28.70
C THR A 367 3.82 26.24 -27.54
N ASP A 368 3.21 25.15 -27.07
CA ASP A 368 3.76 24.38 -25.95
C ASP A 368 5.15 23.80 -26.28
N GLU A 369 5.38 23.41 -27.54
CA GLU A 369 6.70 22.94 -28.00
C GLU A 369 7.76 24.05 -28.00
N GLU A 370 7.39 25.26 -28.44
CA GLU A 370 8.29 26.42 -28.43
C GLU A 370 8.60 26.88 -27.01
N LEU A 371 7.58 26.86 -26.13
CA LEU A 371 7.72 27.19 -24.72
C LEU A 371 8.67 26.22 -24.04
N ARG A 372 8.45 24.90 -24.21
CA ARG A 372 9.31 23.85 -23.66
C ARG A 372 10.76 24.05 -24.10
N SER A 373 10.99 24.26 -25.39
CA SER A 373 12.35 24.49 -25.92
C SER A 373 13.05 25.72 -25.32
N LYS A 374 12.33 26.82 -25.09
CA LYS A 374 12.89 28.03 -24.47
C LYS A 374 13.13 27.88 -22.98
N VAL A 375 12.19 27.27 -22.26
CA VAL A 375 12.33 26.96 -20.83
C VAL A 375 13.56 26.09 -20.60
N GLU A 376 13.73 25.05 -21.42
CA GLU A 376 14.92 24.20 -21.37
C GLU A 376 16.21 24.98 -21.62
N LYS A 377 16.23 25.90 -22.59
CA LYS A 377 17.40 26.74 -22.89
C LYS A 377 17.75 27.69 -21.74
N ASP A 378 16.76 28.36 -21.16
CA ASP A 378 16.97 29.30 -20.07
C ASP A 378 17.40 28.59 -18.78
N ALA A 379 16.88 27.38 -18.52
CA ALA A 379 17.38 26.52 -17.45
C ALA A 379 18.89 26.22 -17.60
N LYS A 380 19.39 26.02 -18.84
CA LYS A 380 20.84 25.85 -19.08
C LYS A 380 21.64 27.10 -18.71
N ILE A 381 21.14 28.27 -19.14
CA ILE A 381 21.81 29.55 -18.89
C ILE A 381 21.89 29.78 -17.38
N PHE A 382 20.79 29.54 -16.68
CA PHE A 382 20.73 29.62 -15.22
C PHE A 382 21.77 28.74 -14.53
N LEU A 383 21.89 27.46 -14.91
CA LEU A 383 22.90 26.56 -14.36
C LEU A 383 24.34 27.02 -14.64
N LYS A 384 24.60 27.53 -15.85
CA LYS A 384 25.92 28.10 -16.21
C LYS A 384 26.25 29.32 -15.36
N ASP A 385 25.28 30.20 -15.14
CA ASP A 385 25.48 31.40 -14.34
C ASP A 385 25.78 31.06 -12.87
N ILE A 386 25.11 30.05 -12.31
CA ILE A 386 25.41 29.54 -10.96
C ILE A 386 26.80 28.93 -10.91
N ALA A 387 27.14 28.01 -11.83
CA ALA A 387 28.46 27.37 -11.86
C ALA A 387 29.60 28.39 -11.96
N ASN A 388 29.45 29.39 -12.83
CA ASN A 388 30.42 30.47 -12.97
C ASN A 388 30.51 31.38 -11.74
N THR A 389 29.42 31.52 -10.99
CA THR A 389 29.41 32.27 -9.72
C THR A 389 30.18 31.50 -8.65
N LEU A 390 29.90 30.21 -8.48
CA LEU A 390 30.60 29.34 -7.53
C LEU A 390 32.10 29.24 -7.82
N LEU A 391 32.49 29.10 -9.10
CA LEU A 391 33.89 29.09 -9.53
C LEU A 391 34.64 30.40 -9.23
N LYS A 392 33.95 31.55 -9.26
CA LYS A 392 34.55 32.85 -8.89
C LYS A 392 34.76 32.94 -7.38
N GLU A 393 33.82 32.44 -6.59
CA GLU A 393 33.93 32.43 -5.13
C GLU A 393 35.06 31.53 -4.65
N GLU A 394 35.26 30.37 -5.28
CA GLU A 394 36.38 29.48 -4.98
C GLU A 394 37.74 30.14 -5.22
N LYS A 395 37.88 30.89 -6.32
CA LYS A 395 39.11 31.65 -6.64
C LYS A 395 39.40 32.80 -5.68
N ILE A 396 38.39 33.32 -4.97
CA ILE A 396 38.57 34.38 -3.96
C ILE A 396 39.03 33.79 -2.62
N LYS A 397 38.72 32.51 -2.36
CA LYS A 397 39.18 31.77 -1.16
C LYS A 397 40.65 31.32 -1.23
N VAL A 398 41.44 31.81 -2.18
CA VAL A 398 42.88 31.49 -2.27
C VAL A 398 43.58 31.92 -0.98
N ASN A 399 44.11 30.92 -0.31
CA ASN A 399 44.80 30.97 0.97
C ASN A 399 45.85 32.08 0.98
N VAL A 400 45.71 33.05 1.89
CA VAL A 400 46.76 34.04 2.15
C VAL A 400 47.84 33.38 2.99
N ASP A 401 48.59 32.46 2.37
CA ASP A 401 49.76 31.83 2.99
C ASP A 401 50.78 32.93 3.30
N GLY A 402 50.88 33.29 4.58
CA GLY A 402 51.83 34.28 5.09
C GLY A 402 51.28 35.35 6.05
N ILE A 403 49.97 35.44 6.31
CA ILE A 403 49.43 36.41 7.31
C ILE A 403 49.25 35.79 8.71
N VAL A 404 49.19 34.46 8.83
CA VAL A 404 49.16 33.79 10.13
C VAL A 404 50.59 33.50 10.59
N GLY A 405 51.28 34.56 11.04
CA GLY A 405 52.55 34.48 11.77
C GLY A 405 52.35 34.91 13.22
N SER A 406 53.00 34.23 14.17
CA SER A 406 53.01 34.64 15.57
C SER A 406 53.82 35.92 15.75
N TYR A 407 53.15 37.05 15.96
CA TYR A 407 53.81 38.33 16.29
C TYR A 407 54.14 38.35 17.79
N ALA A 408 55.42 38.26 18.14
CA ALA A 408 55.87 38.55 19.50
C ALA A 408 55.88 40.06 19.72
N VAL A 409 55.10 40.54 20.69
CA VAL A 409 55.11 41.94 21.13
C VAL A 409 56.33 42.11 22.04
N SER A 410 57.30 42.92 21.60
CA SER A 410 58.50 43.30 22.38
C SER A 410 58.27 44.54 23.23
#